data_AF-A0A9E2LZB7-F1
#
_entry.id   AF-A0A9E2LZB7-F1
#
_cell.length_a   1.000
_cell.length_b   1.000
_cell.length_c   1.000
_cell.angle_alpha   90.00
_cell.angle_beta   90.00
_cell.angle_gamma   90.00
#
_symmetry.space_group_name_H-M   'P 1'
#
loop_
_entity.id
_entity.type
_entity.pdbx_description
1 polymer ?
#
loop_
_entity_poly.entity_id
_entity_poly.type
_entity_poly.pdbx_seq_one_letter_code
_entity_poly.pdbx_strand_id
1 'polypeptide(L)'
;MNYKNKYDVIVVGGGHAAIEASLATARMGLETLMITMDVSKIGEESCNPAIGGTAKGHLVREIDALGGEMAKIADATGIQFKMLNKSKGPAVWSPRCQSDRKEYASESQRQVFNQDRLDILADIVDEVLVDESSPGQKITKGIRTHKERIIFGHAVIVCAGTFLRGIMYTGLDSTVGGRYGEQAANNLTANIEKLGFESGRLKTGTPPRIDFNSIDLSEVEVHESDNPPTPFSFQTEKIANQLIPMYLTFTNQKTHEILRTGFDKSPLFTGIIKGKGPR
;
A
#
# COMPACT_ATOMS: atom_id res chain seq x y z
N MET A 1 8.86 -4.00 24.96
CA MET A 1 7.65 -3.17 25.08
C MET A 1 6.65 -3.91 25.94
N ASN A 2 6.12 -3.28 26.99
CA ASN A 2 4.98 -3.79 27.74
C ASN A 2 3.72 -3.38 27.00
N TYR A 3 3.11 -4.31 26.27
CA TYR A 3 1.87 -4.06 25.55
C TYR A 3 0.70 -3.90 26.52
N LYS A 4 -0.27 -3.05 26.17
CA LYS A 4 -1.52 -2.93 26.92
C LYS A 4 -2.34 -4.22 26.75
N ASN A 5 -3.05 -4.59 27.81
CA ASN A 5 -3.99 -5.72 27.75
C ASN A 5 -5.24 -5.38 26.92
N LYS A 6 -5.50 -4.09 26.67
CA LYS A 6 -6.68 -3.61 25.95
C LYS A 6 -6.36 -2.31 25.20
N TYR A 7 -6.81 -2.24 23.95
CA TYR A 7 -6.73 -1.05 23.09
C TYR A 7 -8.14 -0.55 22.75
N ASP A 8 -8.23 0.69 22.31
CA ASP A 8 -9.45 1.23 21.72
C ASP A 8 -9.58 0.76 20.28
N VAL A 9 -8.49 0.85 19.49
CA VAL A 9 -8.47 0.44 18.08
C VAL A 9 -7.28 -0.48 17.81
N ILE A 10 -7.54 -1.57 17.08
CA ILE A 10 -6.50 -2.46 16.55
C ILE A 10 -6.51 -2.35 15.03
N VAL A 11 -5.40 -1.94 14.44
CA VAL A 11 -5.21 -1.82 12.99
C VAL A 11 -4.34 -2.97 12.50
N VAL A 12 -4.89 -3.80 11.61
CA VAL A 12 -4.22 -4.98 11.06
C VAL A 12 -3.57 -4.64 9.72
N GLY A 13 -2.25 -4.68 9.68
CA GLY A 13 -1.41 -4.40 8.52
C GLY A 13 -0.41 -3.27 8.77
N GLY A 14 0.58 -3.14 7.89
CA GLY A 14 1.58 -2.05 7.89
C GLY A 14 1.62 -1.27 6.57
N GLY A 15 0.62 -1.43 5.70
CA GLY A 15 0.55 -0.73 4.42
C GLY A 15 0.00 0.69 4.53
N HIS A 16 -0.10 1.38 3.40
CA HIS A 16 -0.56 2.77 3.30
C HIS A 16 -1.87 3.05 4.04
N ALA A 17 -2.88 2.18 3.89
CA ALA A 17 -4.16 2.33 4.59
C ALA A 17 -4.04 2.14 6.11
N ALA A 18 -3.16 1.22 6.54
CA ALA A 18 -2.94 0.96 7.96
C ALA A 18 -2.21 2.13 8.64
N ILE A 19 -1.27 2.76 7.93
CA ILE A 19 -0.56 3.95 8.42
C ILE A 19 -1.56 5.07 8.70
N GLU A 20 -2.37 5.45 7.71
CA GLU A 20 -3.35 6.53 7.89
C GLU A 20 -4.38 6.19 8.99
N ALA A 21 -4.90 4.96 9.01
CA ALA A 21 -5.85 4.53 10.04
C ALA A 21 -5.25 4.59 11.46
N SER A 22 -4.00 4.14 11.61
CA SER A 22 -3.32 4.10 12.91
C SER A 22 -2.97 5.50 13.40
N LEU A 23 -2.43 6.34 12.51
CA LEU A 23 -2.08 7.73 12.86
C LEU A 23 -3.33 8.54 13.18
N ALA A 24 -4.40 8.42 12.38
CA ALA A 24 -5.65 9.13 12.62
C ALA A 24 -6.25 8.76 13.99
N THR A 25 -6.37 7.46 14.29
CA THR A 25 -6.97 7.00 15.55
C THR A 25 -6.12 7.38 16.77
N ALA A 26 -4.80 7.25 16.69
CA ALA A 26 -3.89 7.69 17.76
C ALA A 26 -3.95 9.21 17.99
N ARG A 27 -3.98 10.02 16.92
CA ARG A 27 -4.09 11.49 16.99
C ARG A 27 -5.45 11.98 17.51
N MET A 28 -6.50 11.17 17.35
CA MET A 28 -7.79 11.39 18.00
C MET A 28 -7.79 11.08 19.51
N GLY A 29 -6.66 10.62 20.05
CA GLY A 29 -6.48 10.35 21.49
C GLY A 29 -6.80 8.91 21.90
N LEU A 30 -7.03 8.00 20.95
CA LEU A 30 -7.36 6.61 21.21
C LEU A 30 -6.10 5.75 21.35
N GLU A 31 -6.13 4.79 22.28
CA GLU A 31 -5.06 3.81 22.42
C GLU A 31 -5.09 2.83 21.26
N THR A 32 -4.10 2.94 20.38
CA THR A 32 -4.10 2.25 19.09
C THR A 32 -2.97 1.24 19.01
N LEU A 33 -3.27 0.04 18.50
CA LEU A 33 -2.28 -0.98 18.18
C LEU A 33 -2.22 -1.17 16.66
N MET A 34 -1.06 -0.94 16.04
CA MET A 34 -0.76 -1.45 14.70
C MET A 34 -0.13 -2.84 14.82
N ILE A 35 -0.70 -3.84 14.16
CA ILE A 35 -0.13 -5.18 14.09
C ILE A 35 0.20 -5.55 12.65
N THR A 36 1.45 -5.90 12.38
CA THR A 36 1.96 -6.19 11.03
C THR A 36 2.86 -7.42 11.05
N MET A 37 2.94 -8.13 9.93
CA MET A 37 3.75 -9.34 9.80
C MET A 37 5.25 -9.04 9.89
N ASP A 38 5.65 -7.87 9.37
CA ASP A 38 7.02 -7.37 9.41
C ASP A 38 6.98 -5.85 9.63
N VAL A 39 7.66 -5.41 10.69
CA VAL A 39 7.73 -4.01 11.10
C VAL A 39 8.67 -3.21 10.18
N SER A 40 9.71 -3.85 9.63
CA SER A 40 10.64 -3.22 8.69
C SER A 40 10.01 -2.92 7.31
N LYS A 41 8.80 -3.42 7.08
CA LYS A 41 8.04 -3.33 5.83
C LYS A 41 6.90 -2.33 5.89
N ILE A 42 6.76 -1.63 7.01
CA ILE A 42 5.77 -0.55 7.15
C ILE A 42 6.04 0.51 6.07
N GLY A 43 5.01 0.87 5.33
CA GLY A 43 5.08 1.90 4.28
C GLY A 43 5.71 1.47 2.96
N GLU A 44 6.00 0.18 2.75
CA GLU A 44 6.68 -0.25 1.50
C GLU A 44 5.78 -0.13 0.24
N GLU A 45 6.31 0.56 -0.77
CA GLU A 45 5.72 0.71 -2.10
C GLU A 45 6.02 -0.51 -3.01
N SER A 46 5.11 -1.49 -2.99
CA SER A 46 5.33 -2.75 -3.71
C SER A 46 5.25 -2.65 -5.23
N CYS A 47 4.45 -1.70 -5.74
CA CYS A 47 4.14 -1.60 -7.17
C CYS A 47 4.96 -0.49 -7.84
N ASN A 48 4.36 0.67 -8.09
CA ASN A 48 5.00 1.82 -8.71
C ASN A 48 5.58 2.71 -7.59
N PRO A 49 6.81 3.24 -7.72
CA PRO A 49 7.38 4.17 -6.74
C PRO A 49 6.85 5.58 -6.99
N ALA A 50 5.54 5.76 -6.82
CA ALA A 50 4.86 6.98 -7.22
C ALA A 50 3.59 7.23 -6.40
N ILE A 51 3.45 8.47 -5.95
CA ILE A 51 2.25 8.98 -5.30
C ILE A 51 1.52 9.94 -6.25
N GLY A 52 0.19 9.92 -6.20
CA GLY A 52 -0.66 10.75 -7.04
C GLY A 52 -0.85 10.22 -8.47
N GLY A 53 -1.13 11.13 -9.41
CA GLY A 53 -1.63 10.84 -10.76
C GLY A 53 -3.12 11.18 -10.92
N THR A 54 -3.67 11.14 -12.14
CA THR A 54 -4.94 11.79 -12.54
C THR A 54 -6.05 11.89 -11.48
N ALA A 55 -6.48 10.77 -10.88
CA ALA A 55 -7.45 10.80 -9.78
C ALA A 55 -6.78 10.77 -8.40
N LYS A 56 -5.68 10.01 -8.29
CA LYS A 56 -4.96 9.77 -7.03
C LYS A 56 -4.39 11.05 -6.42
N GLY A 57 -3.94 12.01 -7.23
CA GLY A 57 -3.37 13.25 -6.74
C GLY A 57 -4.38 14.12 -6.01
N HIS A 58 -5.65 14.06 -6.39
CA HIS A 58 -6.74 14.70 -5.67
C HIS A 58 -6.94 14.03 -4.30
N LEU A 59 -7.03 12.69 -4.28
CA LEU A 59 -7.19 11.92 -3.04
C LEU A 59 -6.04 12.16 -2.05
N VAL A 60 -4.80 12.26 -2.53
CA VAL A 60 -3.64 12.56 -1.65
C VAL A 60 -3.79 13.94 -1.00
N ARG A 61 -4.26 14.94 -1.74
CA ARG A 61 -4.54 16.28 -1.19
C ARG A 61 -5.72 16.30 -0.23
N GLU A 62 -6.75 15.51 -0.50
CA GLU A 62 -7.88 15.36 0.43
C GLU A 62 -7.45 14.69 1.74
N ILE A 63 -6.61 13.65 1.66
CA ILE A 63 -6.00 13.02 2.85
C ILE A 63 -5.20 14.05 3.66
N ASP A 64 -4.39 14.89 2.99
CA ASP A 64 -3.64 15.96 3.65
C ASP A 64 -4.55 16.99 4.33
N ALA A 65 -5.60 17.43 3.65
CA ALA A 65 -6.57 18.38 4.20
C ALA A 65 -7.30 17.84 5.45
N LEU A 66 -7.45 16.51 5.55
CA LEU A 66 -8.00 15.82 6.72
C LEU A 66 -6.97 15.55 7.82
N GLY A 67 -5.69 15.92 7.61
CA GLY A 67 -4.61 15.76 8.57
C GLY A 67 -3.85 14.43 8.47
N GLY A 68 -3.99 13.71 7.37
CA GLY A 68 -3.20 12.51 7.06
C GLY A 68 -1.74 12.82 6.71
N GLU A 69 -0.94 11.78 6.51
CA GLU A 69 0.52 11.91 6.33
C GLU A 69 1.01 11.65 4.90
N MET A 70 0.24 10.97 4.05
CA MET A 70 0.66 10.55 2.72
C MET A 70 1.26 11.68 1.88
N ALA A 71 0.66 12.88 1.92
CA ALA A 71 1.16 14.03 1.17
C ALA A 71 2.50 14.55 1.71
N LYS A 72 2.67 14.62 3.03
CA LYS A 72 3.91 15.08 3.68
C LYS A 72 5.05 14.09 3.46
N ILE A 73 4.76 12.79 3.56
CA ILE A 73 5.73 11.73 3.26
C ILE A 73 6.13 11.80 1.78
N ALA A 74 5.17 11.97 0.86
CA ALA A 74 5.44 12.11 -0.56
C ALA A 74 6.29 13.36 -0.88
N ASP A 75 6.05 14.47 -0.20
CA ASP A 75 6.85 15.69 -0.35
C ASP A 75 8.27 15.52 0.20
N ALA A 76 8.42 14.89 1.37
CA ALA A 76 9.71 14.66 2.02
C ALA A 76 10.61 13.67 1.27
N THR A 77 10.03 12.78 0.46
CA THR A 77 10.74 11.64 -0.16
C THR A 77 10.66 11.63 -1.69
N GLY A 78 9.95 12.61 -2.27
CA GLY A 78 9.78 12.74 -3.70
C GLY A 78 11.09 13.09 -4.40
N ILE A 79 11.35 12.41 -5.52
CA ILE A 79 12.53 12.59 -6.39
C ILE A 79 12.14 13.12 -7.77
N GLN A 80 10.85 13.21 -8.09
CA GLN A 80 10.34 13.91 -9.26
C GLN A 80 8.94 14.43 -8.98
N PHE A 81 8.59 15.65 -9.39
CA PHE A 81 7.24 16.21 -9.22
C PHE A 81 6.68 16.73 -10.55
N LYS A 82 5.44 16.37 -10.88
CA LYS A 82 4.74 16.83 -12.09
C LYS A 82 3.29 17.17 -11.78
N MET A 83 2.79 18.24 -12.40
CA MET A 83 1.36 18.53 -12.48
C MET A 83 0.80 17.95 -13.78
N LEU A 84 -0.03 16.91 -13.67
CA LEU A 84 -0.66 16.30 -14.84
C LEU A 84 -1.81 17.18 -15.37
N ASN A 85 -2.07 17.07 -16.67
CA ASN A 85 -3.13 17.81 -17.37
C ASN A 85 -3.07 19.34 -17.25
N LYS A 86 -1.86 19.90 -17.06
CA LYS A 86 -1.66 21.35 -16.87
C LYS A 86 -2.29 22.21 -17.98
N SER A 87 -2.36 21.67 -19.21
CA SER A 87 -2.96 22.34 -20.38
C SER A 87 -4.50 22.33 -20.42
N LYS A 88 -5.18 21.53 -19.58
CA LYS A 88 -6.65 21.30 -19.66
C LYS A 88 -7.46 22.05 -18.59
N GLY A 89 -6.83 23.00 -17.90
CA GLY A 89 -7.45 23.87 -16.88
C GLY A 89 -7.39 23.31 -15.44
N PRO A 90 -7.47 24.16 -14.40
CA PRO A 90 -7.20 23.78 -13.00
C PRO A 90 -8.07 22.66 -12.43
N ALA A 91 -9.31 22.54 -12.90
CA ALA A 91 -10.26 21.53 -12.41
C ALA A 91 -9.82 20.07 -12.69
N VAL A 92 -8.89 19.87 -13.63
CA VAL A 92 -8.37 18.53 -13.98
C VAL A 92 -6.87 18.38 -13.70
N TRP A 93 -6.26 19.40 -13.09
CA TRP A 93 -4.87 19.35 -12.67
C TRP A 93 -4.71 18.32 -11.55
N SER A 94 -3.72 17.45 -11.67
CA SER A 94 -3.49 16.44 -10.63
C SER A 94 -2.00 16.27 -10.34
N PRO A 95 -1.58 16.45 -9.07
CA PRO A 95 -0.18 16.27 -8.70
C PRO A 95 0.21 14.79 -8.78
N ARG A 96 1.45 14.57 -9.17
CA ARG A 96 2.12 13.27 -9.20
C ARG A 96 3.58 13.46 -8.79
N CYS A 97 4.08 12.59 -7.91
CA CYS A 97 5.52 12.45 -7.74
C CYS A 97 5.99 11.02 -8.01
N GLN A 98 7.27 10.90 -8.32
CA GLN A 98 8.03 9.68 -8.08
C GLN A 98 8.67 9.82 -6.70
N SER A 99 8.68 8.74 -5.94
CA SER A 99 9.26 8.65 -4.59
C SER A 99 10.49 7.74 -4.61
N ASP A 100 11.49 8.06 -3.78
CA ASP A 100 12.46 7.03 -3.40
C ASP A 100 11.75 6.02 -2.49
N ARG A 101 11.70 4.74 -2.90
CA ARG A 101 10.97 3.70 -2.16
C ARG A 101 11.50 3.49 -0.75
N LYS A 102 12.83 3.58 -0.58
CA LYS A 102 13.47 3.35 0.71
C LYS A 102 13.21 4.53 1.63
N GLU A 103 13.37 5.74 1.11
CA GLU A 103 13.08 6.94 1.90
C GLU A 103 11.59 7.04 2.22
N TYR A 104 10.68 6.71 1.31
CA TYR A 104 9.24 6.68 1.57
C TYR A 104 8.88 5.72 2.70
N ALA A 105 9.44 4.50 2.70
CA ALA A 105 9.22 3.53 3.76
C ALA A 105 9.86 3.99 5.09
N SER A 106 11.08 4.53 5.05
CA SER A 106 11.80 5.05 6.21
C SER A 106 11.05 6.21 6.88
N GLU A 107 10.57 7.16 6.07
CA GLU A 107 9.79 8.30 6.55
C GLU A 107 8.42 7.86 7.07
N SER A 108 7.75 6.92 6.40
CA SER A 108 6.51 6.30 6.90
C SER A 108 6.70 5.66 8.28
N GLN A 109 7.78 4.90 8.44
CA GLN A 109 8.18 4.31 9.71
C GLN A 109 8.44 5.37 10.76
N ARG A 110 9.19 6.43 10.41
CA ARG A 110 9.49 7.53 11.32
C ARG A 110 8.20 8.19 11.84
N GLN A 111 7.20 8.41 10.99
CA GLN A 111 5.91 8.98 11.40
C GLN A 111 5.17 8.03 12.36
N VAL A 112 5.13 6.74 12.05
CA VAL A 112 4.46 5.73 12.86
C VAL A 112 5.14 5.52 14.22
N PHE A 113 6.47 5.41 14.27
CA PHE A 113 7.21 5.17 15.51
C PHE A 113 7.24 6.37 16.47
N ASN A 114 7.09 7.58 15.95
CA ASN A 114 7.07 8.81 16.76
C ASN A 114 5.66 9.25 17.16
N GLN A 115 4.63 8.49 16.79
CA GLN A 115 3.25 8.82 17.14
C GLN A 115 2.92 8.36 18.56
N ASP A 116 2.58 9.30 19.44
CA ASP A 116 2.04 8.98 20.76
C ASP A 116 0.75 8.17 20.65
N ARG A 117 0.54 7.26 21.62
CA ARG A 117 -0.63 6.35 21.71
C ARG A 117 -0.75 5.34 20.56
N LEU A 118 0.36 5.08 19.86
CA LEU A 118 0.45 4.04 18.85
C LEU A 118 1.49 2.98 19.24
N ASP A 119 1.03 1.82 19.68
CA ASP A 119 1.87 0.64 19.89
C ASP A 119 1.99 -0.17 18.60
N ILE A 120 3.14 -0.84 18.41
CA ILE A 120 3.45 -1.62 17.20
C ILE A 120 3.83 -3.04 17.59
N LEU A 121 3.21 -4.04 16.95
CA LEU A 121 3.46 -5.46 17.20
C LEU A 121 3.75 -6.21 15.89
N ALA A 122 4.82 -7.01 15.92
CA ALA A 122 5.15 -7.95 14.87
C ALA A 122 4.45 -9.30 15.09
N ASP A 123 3.32 -9.50 14.40
CA ASP A 123 2.58 -10.77 14.38
C ASP A 123 1.60 -10.86 13.20
N ILE A 124 1.06 -12.05 12.98
CA ILE A 124 -0.02 -12.29 12.02
C ILE A 124 -1.33 -12.34 12.81
N VAL A 125 -2.39 -11.70 12.30
CA VAL A 125 -3.73 -11.83 12.87
C VAL A 125 -4.43 -12.98 12.19
N ASP A 126 -4.90 -13.94 12.99
CA ASP A 126 -5.61 -15.12 12.49
C ASP A 126 -7.12 -15.02 12.68
N GLU A 127 -7.57 -14.30 13.72
CA GLU A 127 -9.00 -14.17 14.02
C GLU A 127 -9.36 -12.77 14.53
N VAL A 128 -10.52 -12.28 14.11
CA VAL A 128 -11.26 -11.22 14.80
C VAL A 128 -12.20 -11.90 15.80
N LEU A 129 -12.08 -11.51 17.07
CA LEU A 129 -12.92 -12.01 18.15
C LEU A 129 -14.16 -11.15 18.26
N VAL A 130 -15.33 -11.77 18.28
CA VAL A 130 -16.62 -11.09 18.44
C VAL A 130 -17.40 -11.71 19.59
N ASP A 131 -18.25 -10.89 20.20
CA ASP A 131 -19.27 -11.29 21.16
C ASP A 131 -20.61 -11.39 20.45
N GLU A 132 -21.23 -12.55 20.61
CA GLU A 132 -22.51 -12.93 20.04
C GLU A 132 -23.56 -13.17 21.14
N SER A 133 -23.33 -12.68 22.36
CA SER A 133 -24.29 -12.82 23.47
C SER A 133 -25.64 -12.15 23.19
N SER A 134 -25.65 -11.14 22.31
CA SER A 134 -26.84 -10.40 21.91
C SER A 134 -27.37 -10.94 20.57
N PRO A 135 -28.60 -11.50 20.52
CA PRO A 135 -29.15 -12.07 19.28
C PRO A 135 -29.13 -11.07 18.12
N GLY A 136 -28.56 -11.48 16.98
CA GLY A 136 -28.50 -10.67 15.76
C GLY A 136 -27.43 -9.57 15.77
N GLN A 137 -26.59 -9.46 16.81
CA GLN A 137 -25.51 -8.48 16.88
C GLN A 137 -24.17 -9.16 17.13
N LYS A 138 -23.16 -8.77 16.35
CA LYS A 138 -21.75 -9.17 16.57
C LYS A 138 -20.96 -7.94 16.98
N ILE A 139 -20.41 -7.96 18.20
CA ILE A 139 -19.63 -6.85 18.73
C ILE A 139 -18.17 -7.27 18.83
N THR A 140 -17.26 -6.52 18.18
CA THR A 140 -15.82 -6.79 18.26
C THR A 140 -15.32 -6.77 19.71
N LYS A 141 -14.50 -7.77 20.07
CA LYS A 141 -13.82 -7.86 21.37
C LYS A 141 -12.30 -7.79 21.25
N GLY A 142 -11.76 -7.92 20.04
CA GLY A 142 -10.33 -7.87 19.80
C GLY A 142 -9.90 -8.85 18.71
N ILE A 143 -8.68 -9.37 18.84
CA ILE A 143 -8.08 -10.28 17.88
C ILE A 143 -7.37 -11.46 18.57
N ARG A 144 -7.22 -12.55 17.83
CA ARG A 144 -6.25 -13.61 18.12
C ARG A 144 -5.14 -13.59 17.07
N THR A 145 -3.91 -13.56 17.54
CA THR A 145 -2.72 -13.64 16.67
C THR A 145 -2.35 -15.09 16.37
N HIS A 146 -1.53 -15.31 15.34
CA HIS A 146 -0.97 -16.62 15.00
C HIS A 146 -0.13 -17.25 16.13
N LYS A 147 0.45 -16.43 17.02
CA LYS A 147 1.13 -16.90 18.26
C LYS A 147 0.16 -17.14 19.43
N GLU A 148 -1.13 -17.33 19.15
CA GLU A 148 -2.20 -17.59 20.12
C GLU A 148 -2.42 -16.50 21.19
N ARG A 149 -1.87 -15.29 20.98
CA ARG A 149 -2.12 -14.15 21.87
C ARG A 149 -3.51 -13.59 21.60
N ILE A 150 -4.26 -13.36 22.66
CA ILE A 150 -5.52 -12.62 22.63
C ILE A 150 -5.22 -11.18 23.01
N ILE A 151 -5.60 -10.24 22.15
CA ILE A 151 -5.45 -8.81 22.39
C ILE A 151 -6.83 -8.19 22.30
N PHE A 152 -7.28 -7.58 23.40
CA PHE A 152 -8.61 -6.98 23.46
C PHE A 152 -8.63 -5.60 22.77
N GLY A 153 -9.71 -5.33 22.04
CA GLY A 153 -9.89 -4.10 21.27
C GLY A 153 -11.37 -3.76 21.11
N HIS A 154 -11.72 -2.47 21.16
CA HIS A 154 -13.10 -2.02 20.91
C HIS A 154 -13.45 -2.03 19.43
N ALA A 155 -12.50 -1.66 18.57
CA ALA A 155 -12.63 -1.72 17.11
C ALA A 155 -11.43 -2.41 16.47
N VAL A 156 -11.65 -3.04 15.32
CA VAL A 156 -10.60 -3.65 14.50
C VAL A 156 -10.73 -3.14 13.07
N ILE A 157 -9.65 -2.57 12.52
CA ILE A 157 -9.56 -2.10 11.15
C ILE A 157 -8.64 -3.05 10.38
N VAL A 158 -9.17 -3.73 9.34
CA VAL A 158 -8.39 -4.71 8.57
C VAL A 158 -7.85 -4.07 7.28
N CYS A 159 -6.54 -3.85 7.23
CA CYS A 159 -5.81 -3.26 6.11
C CYS A 159 -4.81 -4.26 5.50
N ALA A 160 -5.28 -5.46 5.19
CA ALA A 160 -4.44 -6.62 4.87
C ALA A 160 -3.79 -6.64 3.47
N GLY A 161 -3.99 -5.60 2.65
CA GLY A 161 -3.35 -5.48 1.34
C GLY A 161 -3.52 -6.72 0.46
N THR A 162 -2.42 -7.22 -0.11
CA THR A 162 -2.40 -8.41 -0.98
C THR A 162 -2.13 -9.72 -0.22
N PHE A 163 -2.12 -9.69 1.12
CA PHE A 163 -1.63 -10.80 1.94
C PHE A 163 -2.69 -11.88 2.24
N LEU A 164 -3.99 -11.53 2.26
CA LEU A 164 -5.07 -12.49 2.54
C LEU A 164 -5.13 -13.58 1.47
N ARG A 165 -4.76 -14.82 1.84
CA ARG A 165 -4.67 -15.98 0.93
C ARG A 165 -3.98 -15.61 -0.41
N GLY A 166 -2.90 -14.82 -0.30
CA GLY A 166 -2.13 -14.32 -1.43
C GLY A 166 -1.45 -15.43 -2.22
N ILE A 167 -1.54 -15.36 -3.55
CA ILE A 167 -0.86 -16.28 -4.47
C ILE A 167 -0.26 -15.44 -5.59
N MET A 168 1.04 -15.59 -5.80
CA MET A 168 1.78 -14.97 -6.89
C MET A 168 1.95 -15.96 -8.03
N TYR A 169 1.96 -15.44 -9.26
CA TYR A 169 2.11 -16.24 -10.47
C TYR A 169 3.24 -15.67 -11.35
N THR A 170 4.14 -16.53 -11.82
CA THR A 170 5.18 -16.20 -12.79
C THR A 170 5.18 -17.26 -13.88
N GLY A 171 4.72 -16.91 -15.09
CA GLY A 171 4.40 -17.94 -16.09
C GLY A 171 3.42 -18.94 -15.49
N LEU A 172 3.66 -20.25 -15.65
CA LEU A 172 2.80 -21.29 -15.09
C LEU A 172 3.06 -21.59 -13.61
N ASP A 173 4.15 -21.06 -13.04
CA ASP A 173 4.50 -21.29 -11.66
C ASP A 173 3.68 -20.42 -10.72
N SER A 174 3.37 -20.97 -9.55
CA SER A 174 2.67 -20.26 -8.49
C SER A 174 3.38 -20.39 -7.14
N THR A 175 3.33 -19.34 -6.34
CA THR A 175 3.93 -19.31 -5.01
C THR A 175 2.96 -18.66 -4.04
N VAL A 176 2.72 -19.29 -2.90
CA VAL A 176 1.89 -18.73 -1.83
C VAL A 176 2.66 -17.60 -1.16
N GLY A 177 2.07 -16.41 -1.10
CA GLY A 177 2.70 -15.22 -0.55
C GLY A 177 1.92 -13.95 -0.85
N GLY A 178 2.01 -12.97 0.04
CA GLY A 178 1.36 -11.67 -0.17
C GLY A 178 2.12 -10.78 -1.16
N ARG A 179 3.45 -10.87 -1.13
CA ARG A 179 4.42 -10.15 -1.97
C ARG A 179 5.64 -11.03 -2.17
N TYR A 180 6.52 -10.66 -3.10
CA TYR A 180 7.70 -11.46 -3.42
C TYR A 180 8.61 -11.62 -2.19
N GLY A 181 8.83 -12.87 -1.76
CA GLY A 181 9.60 -13.19 -0.55
C GLY A 181 8.84 -13.06 0.77
N GLU A 182 7.54 -12.71 0.74
CA GLU A 182 6.72 -12.53 1.94
C GLU A 182 5.58 -13.56 2.02
N GLN A 183 5.40 -14.14 3.20
CA GLN A 183 4.34 -15.11 3.48
C GLN A 183 2.92 -14.53 3.35
N ALA A 184 1.93 -15.39 3.11
CA ALA A 184 0.52 -15.01 3.08
C ALA A 184 -0.15 -15.16 4.46
N ALA A 185 -1.21 -14.39 4.71
CA ALA A 185 -2.09 -14.56 5.85
C ALA A 185 -3.28 -15.45 5.46
N ASN A 186 -3.29 -16.70 5.94
CA ASN A 186 -4.23 -17.72 5.46
C ASN A 186 -5.51 -17.86 6.30
N ASN A 187 -5.42 -17.58 7.60
CA ASN A 187 -6.48 -17.90 8.57
C ASN A 187 -7.54 -16.79 8.66
N LEU A 188 -7.13 -15.52 8.59
CA LEU A 188 -8.03 -14.38 8.79
C LEU A 188 -9.22 -14.35 7.82
N THR A 189 -9.01 -14.72 6.55
CA THR A 189 -10.12 -14.80 5.59
C THR A 189 -11.16 -15.84 6.01
N ALA A 190 -10.71 -17.02 6.48
CA ALA A 190 -11.63 -18.06 6.94
C ALA A 190 -12.42 -17.62 8.17
N ASN A 191 -11.78 -16.89 9.09
CA ASN A 191 -12.45 -16.33 10.25
C ASN A 191 -13.50 -15.28 9.83
N ILE A 192 -13.16 -14.33 8.96
CA ILE A 192 -14.09 -13.31 8.46
C ILE A 192 -15.27 -13.93 7.70
N GLU A 193 -15.03 -14.99 6.90
CA GLU A 193 -16.10 -15.77 6.25
C GLU A 193 -17.07 -16.39 7.28
N LYS A 194 -16.55 -16.99 8.35
CA LYS A 194 -17.38 -17.52 9.47
C LYS A 194 -18.18 -16.43 10.18
N LEU A 195 -17.69 -15.18 10.18
CA LEU A 195 -18.42 -14.05 10.73
C LEU A 195 -19.61 -13.61 9.86
N GLY A 196 -19.73 -14.12 8.63
CA GLY A 196 -20.84 -13.86 7.71
C GLY A 196 -20.49 -12.95 6.53
N PHE A 197 -19.20 -12.66 6.31
CA PHE A 197 -18.75 -11.89 5.16
C PHE A 197 -18.51 -12.76 3.93
N GLU A 198 -18.75 -12.19 2.76
CA GLU A 198 -18.39 -12.81 1.49
C GLU A 198 -16.94 -12.48 1.12
N SER A 199 -16.25 -13.44 0.49
CA SER A 199 -14.90 -13.24 -0.01
C SER A 199 -14.83 -13.44 -1.52
N GLY A 200 -13.90 -12.73 -2.15
CA GLY A 200 -13.62 -12.84 -3.58
C GLY A 200 -12.11 -12.73 -3.84
N ARG A 201 -11.70 -13.03 -5.07
CA ARG A 201 -10.30 -12.88 -5.50
C ARG A 201 -10.17 -11.80 -6.56
N LEU A 202 -9.26 -10.87 -6.31
CA LEU A 202 -8.78 -9.89 -7.28
C LEU A 202 -7.38 -10.26 -7.74
N LYS A 203 -7.02 -9.82 -8.95
CA LYS A 203 -5.68 -9.99 -9.50
C LYS A 203 -5.07 -8.67 -9.95
N THR A 204 -3.79 -8.50 -9.70
CA THR A 204 -2.98 -7.37 -10.15
C THR A 204 -1.60 -7.87 -10.61
N GLY A 205 -0.94 -7.12 -11.48
CA GLY A 205 0.41 -7.43 -11.96
C GLY A 205 1.38 -6.29 -11.62
N THR A 206 2.67 -6.61 -11.56
CA THR A 206 3.75 -5.62 -11.45
C THR A 206 4.76 -5.88 -12.57
N PRO A 207 5.37 -4.84 -13.16
CA PRO A 207 6.42 -5.05 -14.16
C PRO A 207 7.67 -5.68 -13.52
N PRO A 208 8.57 -6.30 -14.30
CA PRO A 208 9.89 -6.69 -13.81
C PRO A 208 10.69 -5.47 -13.34
N ARG A 209 11.74 -5.71 -12.55
CA ARG A 209 12.74 -4.69 -12.19
C ARG A 209 13.98 -4.92 -13.06
N ILE A 210 14.56 -3.85 -13.57
CA ILE A 210 15.72 -3.88 -14.48
C ILE A 210 16.89 -3.13 -13.83
N ASP A 211 18.12 -3.57 -14.12
CA ASP A 211 19.32 -2.86 -13.68
C ASP A 211 19.47 -1.58 -14.50
N PHE A 212 19.61 -0.44 -13.82
CA PHE A 212 19.75 0.87 -14.47
C PHE A 212 20.99 0.93 -15.38
N ASN A 213 22.10 0.28 -14.99
CA ASN A 213 23.34 0.30 -15.76
C ASN A 213 23.27 -0.54 -17.05
N SER A 214 22.20 -1.34 -17.21
CA SER A 214 21.95 -2.13 -18.41
C SER A 214 21.16 -1.38 -19.49
N ILE A 215 20.77 -0.13 -19.23
CA ILE A 215 19.91 0.67 -20.11
C ILE A 215 20.78 1.63 -20.92
N ASP A 216 20.59 1.63 -22.25
CA ASP A 216 21.14 2.67 -23.12
C ASP A 216 20.29 3.94 -23.03
N LEU A 217 20.84 4.98 -22.41
CA LEU A 217 20.13 6.24 -22.17
C LEU A 217 20.15 7.20 -23.37
N SER A 218 20.92 6.94 -24.43
CA SER A 218 20.91 7.83 -25.61
C SER A 218 19.66 7.70 -26.48
N GLU A 219 18.91 6.61 -26.31
CA GLU A 219 17.74 6.25 -27.11
C GLU A 219 16.41 6.50 -26.39
N VAL A 220 16.43 7.18 -25.24
CA VAL A 220 15.24 7.45 -24.41
C VAL A 220 15.02 8.94 -24.19
N GLU A 221 13.76 9.34 -24.06
CA GLU A 221 13.40 10.74 -23.81
C GLU A 221 13.50 11.05 -22.32
N VAL A 222 14.21 12.13 -21.98
CA VAL A 222 14.39 12.60 -20.59
C VAL A 222 13.18 13.43 -20.17
N HIS A 223 12.54 13.03 -19.08
CA HIS A 223 11.41 13.72 -18.46
C HIS A 223 11.81 14.30 -17.11
N GLU A 224 12.00 15.61 -17.08
CA GLU A 224 12.33 16.36 -15.86
C GLU A 224 11.11 16.70 -15.01
N SER A 225 11.35 17.01 -13.74
CA SER A 225 10.34 17.61 -12.85
C SER A 225 9.82 18.96 -13.39
N ASP A 226 8.64 19.37 -12.94
CA ASP A 226 8.19 20.74 -13.13
C ASP A 226 9.07 21.70 -12.32
N ASN A 227 9.28 22.92 -12.85
CA ASN A 227 10.09 23.95 -12.20
C ASN A 227 9.29 25.27 -12.07
N PRO A 228 8.97 25.74 -10.86
CA PRO A 228 9.21 25.06 -9.57
C PRO A 228 8.29 23.83 -9.39
N PRO A 229 8.73 22.82 -8.63
CA PRO A 229 7.87 21.69 -8.27
C PRO A 229 6.75 22.16 -7.35
N THR A 230 5.57 21.56 -7.51
CA THR A 230 4.41 21.84 -6.63
C THR A 230 4.28 20.74 -5.57
N PRO A 231 4.31 21.08 -4.27
CA PRO A 231 4.07 20.13 -3.20
C PRO A 231 2.67 19.51 -3.24
N PHE A 232 2.54 18.32 -2.66
CA PHE A 232 1.26 17.70 -2.35
C PHE A 232 0.62 18.36 -1.15
N SER A 233 1.35 18.46 -0.04
CA SER A 233 0.80 18.94 1.23
C SER A 233 0.60 20.45 1.21
N PHE A 234 -0.51 20.90 1.79
CA PHE A 234 -0.77 22.31 2.04
C PHE A 234 0.15 22.90 3.11
N GLN A 235 0.86 22.06 3.88
CA GLN A 235 1.79 22.47 4.93
C GLN A 235 3.25 22.53 4.45
N THR A 236 3.57 21.96 3.29
CA THR A 236 4.91 21.99 2.71
C THR A 236 5.12 23.30 1.95
N GLU A 237 6.05 24.14 2.42
CA GLU A 237 6.36 25.41 1.75
C GLU A 237 7.13 25.22 0.44
N LYS A 238 8.12 24.32 0.42
CA LYS A 238 9.00 24.08 -0.73
C LYS A 238 9.53 22.65 -0.76
N ILE A 239 9.72 22.13 -1.96
CA ILE A 239 10.46 20.88 -2.18
C ILE A 239 11.95 21.21 -2.26
N ALA A 240 12.74 20.70 -1.31
CA ALA A 240 14.19 20.89 -1.25
C ALA A 240 14.98 19.63 -1.65
N ASN A 241 14.27 18.59 -2.08
CA ASN A 241 14.80 17.27 -2.36
C ASN A 241 15.69 17.30 -3.61
N GLN A 242 16.61 16.34 -3.71
CA GLN A 242 17.33 16.10 -4.96
C GLN A 242 16.36 15.51 -5.99
N LEU A 243 16.08 16.25 -7.05
CA LEU A 243 15.22 15.81 -8.14
C LEU A 243 16.05 15.10 -9.20
N ILE A 244 15.52 14.00 -9.73
CA ILE A 244 16.13 13.22 -10.81
C ILE A 244 15.15 13.08 -11.98
N PRO A 245 15.66 12.97 -13.22
CA PRO A 245 14.82 12.74 -14.38
C PRO A 245 14.25 11.32 -14.39
N MET A 246 13.10 11.17 -15.06
CA MET A 246 12.59 9.88 -15.52
C MET A 246 12.88 9.70 -17.00
N TYR A 247 12.83 8.46 -17.48
CA TYR A 247 13.12 8.13 -18.88
C TYR A 247 11.90 7.50 -19.54
N LEU A 248 11.50 8.06 -20.68
CA LEU A 248 10.36 7.59 -21.47
C LEU A 248 10.86 6.81 -22.70
N THR A 249 10.22 5.68 -22.95
CA THR A 249 10.43 4.85 -24.14
C THR A 249 9.13 4.14 -24.52
N PHE A 250 9.10 3.49 -25.68
CA PHE A 250 7.91 2.87 -26.25
C PHE A 250 8.17 1.43 -26.66
N THR A 251 7.16 0.57 -26.49
CA THR A 251 7.18 -0.75 -27.12
C THR A 251 7.03 -0.63 -28.62
N ASN A 252 7.54 -1.60 -29.38
CA ASN A 252 7.37 -1.68 -30.83
C ASN A 252 6.73 -3.01 -31.25
N GLN A 253 6.46 -3.14 -32.56
CA GLN A 253 5.83 -4.32 -33.14
C GLN A 253 6.60 -5.62 -32.83
N LYS A 254 7.94 -5.58 -32.83
CA LYS A 254 8.78 -6.72 -32.48
C LYS A 254 8.58 -7.13 -31.02
N THR A 255 8.46 -6.19 -30.09
CA THR A 255 8.09 -6.48 -28.69
C THR A 255 6.76 -7.22 -28.62
N HIS A 256 5.76 -6.78 -29.39
CA HIS A 256 4.43 -7.39 -29.38
C HIS A 256 4.45 -8.80 -29.95
N GLU A 257 5.20 -9.04 -31.02
CA GLU A 257 5.41 -10.39 -31.59
C GLU A 257 6.04 -11.34 -30.59
N ILE A 258 7.07 -10.90 -29.86
CA ILE A 258 7.69 -11.70 -28.79
C ILE A 258 6.67 -12.02 -27.69
N LEU A 259 5.90 -11.04 -27.22
CA LEU A 259 4.90 -11.25 -26.17
C LEU A 259 3.82 -12.26 -26.57
N ARG A 260 3.40 -12.27 -27.85
CA ARG A 260 2.41 -13.23 -28.36
C ARG A 260 2.87 -14.68 -28.24
N THR A 261 4.18 -14.94 -28.30
CA THR A 261 4.73 -16.31 -28.17
C THR A 261 4.55 -16.92 -26.77
N GLY A 262 4.25 -16.11 -25.75
CA GLY A 262 4.06 -16.57 -24.36
C GLY A 262 2.61 -16.55 -23.88
N PHE A 263 1.63 -16.25 -24.73
CA PHE A 263 0.23 -16.15 -24.31
C PHE A 263 -0.35 -17.49 -23.82
N ASP A 264 0.07 -18.60 -24.42
CA ASP A 264 -0.25 -19.97 -23.99
C ASP A 264 0.29 -20.32 -22.59
N LYS A 265 1.27 -19.56 -22.09
CA LYS A 265 1.90 -19.73 -20.77
C LYS A 265 1.54 -18.65 -19.78
N SER A 266 0.68 -17.71 -20.15
CA SER A 266 0.22 -16.64 -19.28
C SER A 266 -1.02 -17.09 -18.50
N PRO A 267 -0.97 -17.14 -17.16
CA PRO A 267 -2.11 -17.52 -16.33
C PRO A 267 -3.32 -16.60 -16.49
N LEU A 268 -3.08 -15.39 -17.03
CA LEU A 268 -4.14 -14.44 -17.38
C LEU A 268 -4.91 -14.88 -18.62
N PHE A 269 -4.25 -15.49 -19.61
CA PHE A 269 -4.85 -15.92 -20.88
C PHE A 269 -5.31 -17.38 -20.84
N THR A 270 -4.69 -18.24 -20.03
CA THR A 270 -5.03 -19.66 -19.90
C THR A 270 -6.19 -19.94 -18.93
N GLY A 271 -6.66 -18.92 -18.20
CA GLY A 271 -7.74 -19.08 -17.21
C GLY A 271 -7.32 -19.73 -15.90
N ILE A 272 -6.02 -19.98 -15.69
CA ILE A 272 -5.47 -20.54 -14.43
C ILE A 272 -5.74 -19.58 -13.27
N ILE A 273 -5.64 -18.26 -13.48
CA ILE A 273 -5.98 -17.28 -12.44
C ILE A 273 -7.49 -17.12 -12.35
N LYS A 274 -8.07 -17.67 -11.29
CA LYS A 274 -9.43 -17.36 -10.84
C LYS A 274 -9.43 -16.06 -10.05
N GLY A 275 -9.80 -14.95 -10.71
CA GLY A 275 -9.94 -13.64 -10.08
C GLY A 275 -10.30 -12.56 -11.09
N LYS A 276 -11.20 -11.65 -10.71
CA LYS A 276 -11.54 -10.49 -11.55
C LYS A 276 -10.41 -9.47 -11.47
N GLY A 277 -10.15 -8.79 -12.57
CA GLY A 277 -9.35 -7.56 -12.49
C GLY A 277 -10.12 -6.51 -11.68
N PRO A 278 -9.47 -5.42 -11.26
CA PRO A 278 -10.16 -4.28 -10.66
C PRO A 278 -11.09 -3.53 -11.64
N ARG A 279 -11.24 -4.02 -12.88
CA ARG A 279 -12.14 -3.52 -13.92
C ARG A 279 -12.97 -4.67 -14.45
#